data_AF-A0AAU9XXF2-F1
#
_entry.id   AF-A0AAU9XXF2-F1
#
_cell.length_a   1.000
_cell.length_b   1.000
_cell.length_c   1.000
_cell.angle_alpha   90.00
_cell.angle_beta   90.00
_cell.angle_gamma   90.00
#
_symmetry.space_group_name_H-M   'P 1'
#
loop_
_entity.id
_entity.type
_entity.pdbx_description
1 polymer ?
#
loop_
_entity_poly.entity_id
_entity_poly.type
_entity_poly.pdbx_seq_one_letter_code
_entity_poly.pdbx_strand_id
1 'polypeptide(L)'
;GGSCSYDPRDRNRSTEVIPFLNCKRDIAGHKSSLSITDVETEIELILGRVSTSFSSELDLSELTICPRHCSSLGIGWRRGSNLCRVPPPISKHGGQAQKSAKAERGLGNSACYLIWKKLGIFIPVGS
;
A
#
# COMPACT_ATOMS: atom_id res chain seq x y z
N GLY A 1 7.09 -11.35 -3.35
CA GLY A 1 6.63 -10.78 -4.63
C GLY A 1 6.21 -11.92 -5.52
N GLY A 2 5.07 -11.79 -6.22
CA GLY A 2 4.61 -12.80 -7.17
C GLY A 2 5.26 -12.61 -8.55
N SER A 3 4.98 -13.53 -9.47
CA SER A 3 5.45 -13.42 -10.86
C SER A 3 4.79 -12.26 -11.59
N CYS A 4 5.56 -11.53 -12.40
CA CYS A 4 5.01 -10.54 -13.34
C CYS A 4 4.04 -11.22 -14.31
N SER A 5 2.88 -10.58 -14.53
CA SER A 5 1.81 -11.12 -15.38
C SER A 5 0.77 -10.02 -15.62
N TYR A 6 -0.29 -10.36 -16.33
CA TYR A 6 -1.43 -9.50 -16.59
C TYR A 6 -2.27 -9.26 -15.33
N ASP A 7 -3.02 -8.16 -15.32
CA ASP A 7 -4.04 -7.91 -14.30
C ASP A 7 -5.17 -8.94 -14.48
N PRO A 8 -5.49 -9.78 -13.49
CA PRO A 8 -6.60 -10.73 -13.58
C PRO A 8 -7.96 -10.10 -13.91
N ARG A 9 -8.12 -8.79 -13.70
CA ARG A 9 -9.32 -8.01 -14.00
C ARG A 9 -9.31 -7.41 -15.41
N ASP A 10 -8.15 -7.38 -16.07
CA ASP A 10 -8.03 -6.92 -17.46
C ASP A 10 -8.48 -8.03 -18.42
N ARG A 11 -9.48 -7.71 -19.24
CA ARG A 11 -10.04 -8.62 -20.25
C ARG A 11 -9.03 -8.90 -21.36
N ASN A 12 -8.19 -7.93 -21.69
CA ASN A 12 -7.19 -8.06 -22.75
C ASN A 12 -5.99 -8.90 -22.31
N ARG A 13 -5.87 -9.15 -20.99
CA ARG A 13 -4.77 -9.90 -20.38
C ARG A 13 -3.40 -9.38 -20.84
N SER A 14 -3.26 -8.05 -20.96
CA SER A 14 -1.98 -7.47 -21.37
C SER A 14 -0.93 -7.76 -20.31
N THR A 15 0.24 -8.18 -20.76
CA THR A 15 1.43 -8.39 -19.92
C THR A 15 2.47 -7.29 -20.11
N GLU A 16 2.16 -6.30 -20.94
CA GLU A 16 3.06 -5.20 -21.28
C GLU A 16 3.43 -4.40 -20.03
N VAL A 17 4.74 -4.34 -19.77
CA VAL A 17 5.30 -3.56 -18.69
C VAL A 17 5.36 -2.11 -19.14
N ILE A 18 4.80 -1.22 -18.33
CA ILE A 18 4.73 0.21 -18.62
C ILE A 18 5.65 1.01 -17.68
N PRO A 19 6.06 2.23 -18.06
CA PRO A 19 6.69 3.17 -17.14
C PRO A 19 5.82 3.37 -15.90
N PHE A 20 6.45 3.39 -14.72
CA PHE A 20 5.72 3.49 -13.45
C PHE A 20 4.89 4.78 -13.35
N LEU A 21 5.40 5.87 -13.94
CA LEU A 21 4.70 7.15 -14.06
C LEU A 21 3.39 7.11 -14.86
N ASN A 22 3.13 6.01 -15.59
CA ASN A 22 1.87 5.82 -16.30
C ASN A 22 0.76 5.21 -15.42
N CYS A 23 1.04 4.89 -14.15
CA CYS A 23 0.03 4.48 -13.18
C CYS A 23 -0.81 5.68 -12.73
N LYS A 24 -1.98 5.86 -13.35
CA LYS A 24 -2.85 7.04 -13.16
C LYS A 24 -4.31 6.67 -12.92
N ARG A 25 -4.59 5.47 -12.41
CA ARG A 25 -5.98 5.07 -12.09
C ARG A 25 -6.52 5.94 -10.96
N ASP A 26 -7.81 6.23 -11.02
CA ASP A 26 -8.50 6.89 -9.92
C ASP A 26 -8.53 5.97 -8.69
N ILE A 27 -8.09 6.52 -7.55
CA ILE A 27 -8.02 5.82 -6.27
C ILE A 27 -9.04 6.35 -5.25
N ALA A 28 -9.87 7.34 -5.58
CA ALA A 28 -10.77 7.99 -4.61
C ALA A 28 -11.66 6.99 -3.86
N GLY A 29 -12.33 6.08 -4.60
CA GLY A 29 -13.15 5.02 -4.01
C GLY A 29 -12.34 4.05 -3.15
N HIS A 30 -11.11 3.74 -3.56
CA HIS A 30 -10.22 2.83 -2.81
C HIS A 30 -9.76 3.45 -1.49
N LYS A 31 -9.34 4.73 -1.53
CA LYS A 31 -8.97 5.51 -0.33
C LYS A 31 -10.12 5.57 0.67
N SER A 32 -11.31 5.91 0.19
CA SER A 32 -12.53 5.97 1.00
C SER A 32 -12.84 4.64 1.68
N SER A 33 -12.76 3.52 0.93
CA SER A 33 -13.03 2.18 1.46
C SER A 33 -12.09 1.74 2.59
N LEU A 34 -10.87 2.29 2.61
CA LEU A 34 -9.86 2.02 3.64
C LEU A 34 -9.69 3.19 4.61
N SER A 35 -10.46 4.27 4.49
CA SER A 35 -10.29 5.49 5.30
C SER A 35 -8.88 6.08 5.28
N ILE A 36 -8.20 6.02 4.13
CA ILE A 36 -6.87 6.61 3.90
C ILE A 36 -7.06 8.05 3.40
N THR A 37 -6.32 9.01 3.97
CA THR A 37 -6.50 10.44 3.67
C THR A 37 -5.21 11.16 3.25
N ASP A 38 -4.04 10.54 3.38
CA ASP A 38 -2.72 11.17 3.16
C ASP A 38 -1.97 10.60 1.95
N VAL A 39 -2.73 10.19 0.93
CA VAL A 39 -2.25 9.67 -0.35
C VAL A 39 -3.14 10.24 -1.44
N GLU A 40 -2.58 10.78 -2.52
CA GLU A 40 -3.34 11.43 -3.59
C GLU A 40 -3.28 10.68 -4.91
N THR A 41 -2.14 10.09 -5.23
CA THR A 41 -1.92 9.43 -6.53
C THR A 41 -1.81 7.92 -6.41
N GLU A 42 -2.09 7.21 -7.50
CA GLU A 42 -1.85 5.77 -7.58
C GLU A 42 -0.37 5.43 -7.34
N ILE A 43 0.55 6.27 -7.83
CA ILE A 43 1.98 6.12 -7.63
C ILE A 43 2.34 6.17 -6.14
N GLU A 44 1.85 7.19 -5.43
CA GLU A 44 2.04 7.29 -3.97
C GLU A 44 1.48 6.07 -3.23
N LEU A 45 0.31 5.61 -3.64
CA LEU A 45 -0.34 4.44 -3.05
C LEU A 45 0.48 3.16 -3.24
N ILE A 46 1.00 2.94 -4.45
CA ILE A 46 1.84 1.78 -4.77
C ILE A 46 3.16 1.86 -4.01
N LEU A 47 3.83 3.03 -4.02
CA LEU A 47 5.08 3.25 -3.30
C LEU A 47 4.90 3.01 -1.80
N GLY A 48 3.86 3.56 -1.18
CA GLY A 48 3.56 3.34 0.25
C GLY A 48 3.25 1.89 0.62
N ARG A 49 3.07 1.00 -0.36
CA ARG A 49 2.86 -0.45 -0.16
C ARG A 49 4.07 -1.31 -0.43
N VAL A 50 5.11 -0.77 -1.06
CA VAL A 50 6.38 -1.47 -1.30
C VAL A 50 7.55 -0.88 -0.52
N SER A 51 7.44 0.39 -0.10
CA SER A 51 8.48 1.13 0.57
C SER A 51 7.90 2.04 1.65
N THR A 52 8.69 2.25 2.69
CA THR A 52 8.43 3.21 3.78
C THR A 52 8.99 4.59 3.49
N SER A 53 10.01 4.66 2.62
CA SER A 53 10.72 5.88 2.27
C SER A 53 10.50 6.18 0.80
N PHE A 54 9.79 7.28 0.55
CA PHE A 54 9.94 8.02 -0.69
C PHE A 54 11.33 8.65 -0.59
N SER A 55 12.36 7.90 -0.96
CA SER A 55 13.66 8.54 -1.08
C SER A 55 13.53 9.58 -2.18
N SER A 56 13.91 10.82 -1.90
CA SER A 56 14.10 11.86 -2.92
C SER A 56 15.14 11.45 -3.97
N GLU A 57 15.83 10.32 -3.76
CA GLU A 57 16.85 9.75 -4.63
C GLU A 57 16.30 8.71 -5.62
N LEU A 58 15.04 8.26 -5.49
CA LEU A 58 14.45 7.32 -6.44
C LEU A 58 13.97 8.10 -7.67
N ASP A 59 14.68 7.95 -8.79
CA ASP A 59 14.19 8.42 -10.07
C ASP A 59 13.04 7.53 -10.55
N LEU A 60 11.81 8.02 -10.36
CA LEU A 60 10.59 7.31 -10.77
C LEU A 60 10.50 7.11 -12.28
N SER A 61 11.27 7.87 -13.08
CA SER A 61 11.27 7.75 -14.54
C SER A 61 11.95 6.47 -15.04
N GLU A 62 12.88 5.91 -14.25
CA GLU A 62 13.56 4.64 -14.56
C GLU A 62 12.75 3.41 -14.13
N LEU A 63 11.73 3.61 -13.28
CA LEU A 63 10.92 2.52 -12.77
C LEU A 63 9.88 2.07 -13.79
N THR A 64 9.68 0.76 -13.85
CA THR A 64 8.64 0.12 -14.65
C THR A 64 7.81 -0.83 -13.81
N ILE A 65 6.58 -1.10 -14.24
CA ILE A 65 5.67 -1.98 -13.50
C ILE A 65 4.79 -2.78 -14.45
N CYS A 66 4.58 -4.06 -14.12
CA CYS A 66 3.65 -4.90 -14.88
C CYS A 66 2.20 -4.64 -14.44
N PRO A 67 1.21 -4.94 -15.29
CA PRO A 67 -0.20 -4.69 -15.00
C PRO A 67 -0.66 -5.37 -13.71
N ARG A 68 -0.21 -6.60 -13.44
CA ARG A 68 -0.51 -7.30 -12.18
C ARG A 68 0.01 -6.59 -10.95
N HIS A 69 1.26 -6.13 -10.95
CA HIS A 69 1.84 -5.46 -9.79
C HIS A 69 1.20 -4.10 -9.57
N CYS A 70 1.00 -3.32 -10.64
CA CYS A 70 0.25 -2.07 -10.56
C CYS A 70 -1.15 -2.32 -9.97
N SER A 71 -1.85 -3.33 -10.47
CA SER A 71 -3.16 -3.75 -9.99
C SER A 71 -3.19 -4.17 -8.52
N SER A 72 -2.34 -5.10 -8.12
CA SER A 72 -2.31 -5.67 -6.77
C SER A 72 -1.78 -4.70 -5.72
N LEU A 73 -0.83 -3.84 -6.08
CA LEU A 73 -0.30 -2.78 -5.21
C LEU A 73 -1.14 -1.50 -5.25
N GLY A 74 -2.01 -1.32 -6.25
CA GLY A 74 -2.97 -0.22 -6.36
C GLY A 74 -4.37 -0.62 -5.86
N ILE A 75 -5.40 -0.35 -6.65
CA ILE A 75 -6.82 -0.58 -6.27
C ILE A 75 -7.19 -2.06 -6.01
N GLY A 76 -6.32 -3.02 -6.36
CA GLY A 76 -6.52 -4.45 -6.10
C GLY A 76 -6.09 -4.89 -4.72
N TRP A 77 -5.36 -4.05 -3.99
CA TRP A 77 -4.92 -4.37 -2.64
C TRP A 77 -6.09 -4.60 -1.70
N ARG A 78 -5.98 -5.59 -0.82
CA ARG A 78 -6.95 -5.88 0.22
C ARG A 78 -6.24 -6.03 1.56
N ARG A 79 -6.92 -5.70 2.65
CA ARG A 79 -6.42 -5.98 3.99
C ARG A 79 -6.35 -7.50 4.17
N GLY A 80 -5.20 -8.00 4.63
CA GLY A 80 -5.01 -9.42 4.90
C GLY A 80 -5.63 -9.87 6.23
N SER A 81 -6.08 -8.91 7.06
CA SER A 81 -6.70 -9.14 8.35
C SER A 81 -7.64 -7.99 8.70
N ASN A 82 -8.67 -8.28 9.50
CA ASN A 82 -9.55 -7.27 10.11
C ASN A 82 -9.02 -6.81 11.48
N LEU A 83 -7.81 -7.24 11.87
CA LEU A 83 -7.16 -6.87 13.12
C LEU A 83 -6.17 -5.72 12.92
N CYS A 84 -5.97 -4.93 13.97
CA CYS A 84 -5.01 -3.84 14.01
C CYS A 84 -3.59 -4.36 13.76
N ARG A 85 -2.91 -3.78 12.76
CA ARG A 85 -1.52 -4.13 12.43
C ARG A 85 -0.48 -3.25 13.11
N VAL A 86 -0.89 -2.21 13.85
CA VAL A 86 0.04 -1.36 14.59
C VAL A 86 0.76 -2.19 15.66
N PRO A 87 2.11 -2.21 15.70
CA PRO A 87 2.86 -3.04 16.63
C PRO A 87 2.63 -2.66 18.09
N PRO A 88 2.70 -3.63 19.04
CA PRO A 88 2.41 -3.40 20.46
C PRO A 88 3.12 -2.20 21.10
N PRO A 89 4.43 -1.96 20.86
CA PRO A 89 5.15 -0.87 21.53
C PRO A 89 4.61 0.54 21.29
N ILE A 90 3.87 0.74 20.21
CA ILE A 90 3.28 2.04 19.83
C ILE A 90 1.77 1.98 19.66
N SER A 91 1.21 0.78 19.74
CA SER A 91 -0.21 0.55 19.81
C SER A 91 -0.72 0.97 21.18
N LYS A 92 -1.80 1.75 21.22
CA LYS A 92 -2.48 2.08 22.48
C LYS A 92 -3.45 0.98 22.92
N HIS A 93 -3.53 -0.13 22.17
CA HIS A 93 -4.26 -1.31 22.58
C HIS A 93 -3.42 -2.05 23.63
N GLY A 94 -3.89 -2.15 24.87
CA GLY A 94 -3.20 -2.93 25.92
C GLY A 94 -2.99 -4.39 25.48
N GLY A 95 -1.91 -5.02 25.95
CA GLY A 95 -1.39 -6.32 25.43
C GLY A 95 -2.40 -7.31 24.87
N GLN A 96 -3.29 -7.89 25.69
CA GLN A 96 -4.30 -8.86 25.24
C GLN A 96 -5.32 -8.26 24.26
N ALA A 97 -5.68 -6.99 24.43
CA ALA A 97 -6.62 -6.29 23.57
C ALA A 97 -6.07 -6.08 22.16
N GLN A 98 -4.75 -6.04 21.94
CA GLN A 98 -4.19 -5.91 20.59
C GLN A 98 -4.46 -7.14 19.73
N LYS A 99 -4.39 -8.36 20.31
CA LYS A 99 -4.64 -9.60 19.56
C LYS A 99 -6.08 -9.70 19.05
N SER A 100 -7.00 -8.94 19.64
CA SER A 100 -8.41 -8.85 19.26
C SER A 100 -8.82 -7.46 18.77
N ALA A 101 -7.88 -6.51 18.65
CA ALA A 101 -8.21 -5.13 18.30
C ALA A 101 -8.64 -5.08 16.84
N LYS A 102 -9.86 -4.62 16.58
CA LYS A 102 -10.40 -4.47 15.23
C LYS A 102 -9.69 -3.31 14.51
N ALA A 103 -9.36 -3.51 13.24
CA ALA A 103 -8.87 -2.44 12.38
C ALA A 103 -10.05 -1.56 11.93
N GLU A 104 -10.13 -0.34 12.49
CA GLU A 104 -11.16 0.63 12.13
C GLU A 104 -10.85 1.35 10.82
N ARG A 105 -9.57 1.67 10.59
CA ARG A 105 -9.09 2.44 9.43
C ARG A 105 -7.81 1.78 8.90
N GLY A 106 -7.57 1.93 7.61
CA GLY A 106 -6.29 1.60 7.00
C GLY A 106 -5.24 2.64 7.37
N LEU A 107 -4.00 2.18 7.59
CA LEU A 107 -2.91 3.08 7.93
C LEU A 107 -2.55 3.98 6.76
N GLY A 108 -2.49 5.28 7.03
CA GLY A 108 -1.94 6.27 6.12
C GLY A 108 -0.43 6.18 6.00
N ASN A 109 0.08 6.86 4.98
CA ASN A 109 1.50 6.89 4.64
C ASN A 109 2.38 7.42 5.78
N SER A 110 1.96 8.52 6.39
CA SER A 110 2.66 9.16 7.51
C SER A 110 2.76 8.24 8.73
N ALA A 111 1.67 7.51 9.02
CA ALA A 111 1.65 6.55 10.11
C ALA A 111 2.58 5.37 9.82
N CYS A 112 2.53 4.79 8.62
CA CYS A 112 3.43 3.73 8.20
C CYS A 112 4.91 4.13 8.32
N TYR A 113 5.27 5.34 7.89
CA TYR A 113 6.63 5.86 8.02
C TYR A 113 7.06 6.01 9.49
N LEU A 114 6.18 6.50 10.38
CA LEU A 114 6.47 6.61 11.80
C LEU A 114 6.71 5.25 12.46
N ILE A 115 5.92 4.24 12.10
CA ILE A 115 6.09 2.86 12.59
C ILE A 115 7.46 2.33 12.15
N TRP A 116 7.82 2.53 10.89
CA TRP A 116 9.12 2.12 10.37
C TRP A 116 10.28 2.86 11.05
N LYS A 117 10.20 4.18 11.18
CA LYS A 117 11.25 4.98 11.85
C LYS A 117 11.46 4.57 13.30
N LYS A 118 10.39 4.24 14.03
CA LYS A 118 10.48 3.88 15.46
C LYS A 118 10.89 2.44 15.70
N LEU A 119 10.41 1.51 14.87
CA LEU A 119 10.49 0.08 15.15
C LEU A 119 11.23 -0.73 14.08
N GLY A 120 11.57 -0.13 12.94
CA GLY A 120 12.13 -0.84 11.79
C GLY A 120 11.13 -1.77 11.08
N ILE A 121 9.86 -1.74 11.48
CA ILE A 121 8.81 -2.62 10.96
C ILE A 121 8.12 -1.93 9.79
N PHE A 122 8.17 -2.55 8.61
CA PHE A 122 7.39 -2.09 7.47
C PHE A 122 5.93 -2.53 7.58
N ILE A 123 5.02 -1.58 7.43
CA ILE A 123 3.59 -1.84 7.26
C ILE A 123 3.11 -1.14 5.99
N PRO A 124 2.53 -1.87 5.02
CA PRO A 124 2.02 -1.27 3.79
C PRO A 124 0.84 -0.32 4.04
N VAL A 125 0.76 0.78 3.29
CA VAL A 125 -0.38 1.71 3.35
C VAL A 125 -1.73 1.01 3.09
N GLY A 126 -2.72 1.35 3.90
CA GLY A 126 -4.06 0.77 3.90
C GLY A 126 -4.17 -0.56 4.62
N SER A 127 -3.12 -0.98 5.34
CA SER A 127 -3.08 -2.24 6.09
C SER A 127 -4.01 -2.30 7.27
#